data_AF-A0A7Y2PLD0-F1
#
_entry.id   AF-A0A7Y2PLD0-F1
#
_cell.length_a   1.000
_cell.length_b   1.000
_cell.length_c   1.000
_cell.angle_alpha   90.00
_cell.angle_beta   90.00
_cell.angle_gamma   90.00
#
_symmetry.space_group_name_H-M   'P 1'
#
loop_
_entity.id
_entity.type
_entity.pdbx_description
1 polymer ?
#
loop_
_entity_poly.entity_id
_entity_poly.type
_entity_poly.pdbx_seq_one_letter_code
_entity_poly.pdbx_strand_id
1 'polypeptide(L)'
;RLLLVEGNQSIELGRSTQNFINDPASPHHARMLSETRTVEGKSTTRAYSYTLSLARNARSKERAVLQENVTITSHDGHKSSSQSSQDLYSGLMVTEQTDEQLRMAFAHDALGRVTQEVAAPDSAFEAKVNWAYSLSANQRCQTRIGASGRKETVWPYHRARQ
;
A
#
# COMPACT_ATOMS: atom_id res chain seq x y z
N ARG A 1 -4.38 -22.82 -10.81
CA ARG A 1 -4.64 -24.02 -9.97
C ARG A 1 -3.30 -24.64 -9.62
N LEU A 2 -3.10 -25.07 -8.37
CA LEU A 2 -1.91 -25.74 -7.88
C LEU A 2 -2.28 -27.19 -7.55
N LEU A 3 -1.48 -28.15 -8.01
CA LEU A 3 -1.71 -29.57 -7.85
C LEU A 3 -0.48 -30.26 -7.26
N LEU A 4 -0.69 -31.23 -6.38
CA LEU A 4 0.27 -32.28 -6.05
C LEU A 4 0.02 -33.46 -6.99
N VAL A 5 1.06 -34.02 -7.59
CA VAL A 5 0.95 -35.18 -8.47
C VAL A 5 1.74 -36.33 -7.87
N GLU A 6 1.03 -37.41 -7.53
CA GLU A 6 1.61 -38.66 -7.02
C GLU A 6 1.16 -39.81 -7.91
N GLY A 7 2.07 -40.29 -8.77
CA GLY A 7 1.74 -41.30 -9.80
C GLY A 7 0.65 -40.80 -10.76
N ASN A 8 -0.47 -41.53 -10.82
CA ASN A 8 -1.64 -41.16 -11.65
C ASN A 8 -2.69 -40.33 -10.90
N GLN A 9 -2.44 -39.95 -9.64
CA GLN A 9 -3.37 -39.14 -8.85
C GLN A 9 -2.92 -37.68 -8.80
N SER A 10 -3.87 -36.76 -8.98
CA SER A 10 -3.65 -35.32 -8.80
C SER A 10 -4.54 -34.79 -7.68
N ILE A 11 -3.94 -34.23 -6.64
CA ILE A 11 -4.63 -33.59 -5.51
C ILE A 11 -4.53 -32.08 -5.68
N GLU A 12 -5.64 -31.36 -5.54
CA GLU A 12 -5.62 -29.90 -5.59
C GLU A 12 -5.10 -29.31 -4.28
N LEU A 13 -3.89 -28.73 -4.34
CA LEU A 13 -3.29 -28.02 -3.21
C LEU A 13 -3.83 -26.59 -3.10
N GLY A 14 -4.24 -25.99 -4.22
CA GLY A 14 -4.84 -24.67 -4.16
C GLY A 14 -5.43 -24.13 -5.46
N ARG A 15 -6.23 -23.10 -5.31
CA ARG A 15 -6.92 -22.36 -6.37
C ARG A 15 -6.81 -20.87 -6.10
N SER A 16 -6.66 -20.09 -7.16
CA SER A 16 -6.94 -18.66 -7.11
C SER A 16 -7.99 -18.35 -8.16
N THR A 17 -8.94 -17.50 -7.81
CA THR A 17 -9.97 -16.96 -8.70
C THR A 17 -9.99 -15.45 -8.54
N GLN A 18 -10.08 -14.74 -9.65
CA GLN A 18 -10.09 -13.28 -9.70
C GLN A 18 -11.32 -12.85 -10.49
N ASN A 19 -12.07 -11.90 -9.93
CA ASN A 19 -13.20 -11.28 -10.59
C ASN A 19 -12.87 -9.81 -10.81
N PHE A 20 -13.34 -9.26 -11.93
CA PHE A 20 -13.11 -7.87 -12.31
C PHE A 20 -14.44 -7.14 -12.48
N ILE A 21 -14.42 -5.83 -12.27
CA ILE A 21 -15.56 -4.95 -12.51
C ILE A 21 -15.84 -4.92 -14.02
N ASN A 22 -16.99 -5.44 -14.43
CA ASN A 22 -17.44 -5.42 -15.83
C ASN A 22 -18.55 -4.38 -16.03
N ASP A 23 -18.16 -3.10 -16.01
CA ASP A 23 -19.05 -1.97 -16.32
C ASP A 23 -18.31 -0.95 -17.20
N PRO A 24 -18.48 -0.97 -18.53
CA PRO A 24 -17.76 -0.09 -19.45
C PRO A 24 -18.04 1.42 -19.26
N ALA A 25 -19.13 1.79 -18.58
CA ALA A 25 -19.44 3.19 -18.31
C ALA A 25 -18.74 3.72 -17.05
N SER A 26 -18.25 2.82 -16.19
CA SER A 26 -17.57 3.18 -14.95
C SER A 26 -16.09 3.49 -15.18
N PRO A 27 -15.53 4.52 -14.49
CA PRO A 27 -14.07 4.75 -14.49
C PRO A 27 -13.29 3.62 -13.79
N HIS A 28 -13.98 2.66 -13.18
CA HIS A 28 -13.40 1.50 -12.52
C HIS A 28 -13.52 0.21 -13.34
N HIS A 29 -13.94 0.29 -14.61
CA HIS A 29 -13.97 -0.85 -15.52
C HIS A 29 -12.64 -1.62 -15.50
N ALA A 30 -12.71 -2.95 -15.55
CA ALA A 30 -11.59 -3.88 -15.54
C ALA A 30 -10.70 -3.85 -14.27
N ARG A 31 -11.07 -3.10 -13.22
CA ARG A 31 -10.38 -3.19 -11.92
C ARG A 31 -10.78 -4.47 -11.18
N MET A 32 -9.89 -4.95 -10.30
CA MET A 32 -10.13 -6.13 -9.48
C MET A 32 -11.35 -5.90 -8.59
N LEU A 33 -12.38 -6.74 -8.68
CA LEU A 33 -13.53 -6.71 -7.78
C LEU A 33 -13.28 -7.59 -6.56
N SER A 34 -12.70 -8.78 -6.78
CA SER A 34 -12.38 -9.71 -5.72
C SER A 34 -11.33 -10.74 -6.14
N GLU A 35 -10.52 -11.21 -5.20
CA GLU A 35 -9.71 -12.41 -5.36
C GLU A 35 -10.03 -13.41 -4.24
N THR A 36 -10.30 -14.66 -4.58
CA THR A 36 -10.40 -15.76 -3.60
C THR A 36 -9.25 -16.73 -3.82
N ARG A 37 -8.48 -16.97 -2.76
CA ARG A 37 -7.42 -17.98 -2.71
C ARG A 37 -7.87 -19.12 -1.80
N THR A 38 -7.90 -20.32 -2.34
CA THR A 38 -8.16 -21.55 -1.60
C THR A 38 -6.86 -22.34 -1.51
N VAL A 39 -6.45 -22.73 -0.31
CA VAL A 39 -5.31 -23.61 -0.06
C VAL A 39 -5.80 -24.73 0.84
N GLU A 40 -5.62 -25.99 0.44
CA GLU A 40 -6.09 -27.16 1.20
C GLU A 40 -7.57 -27.06 1.63
N GLY A 41 -8.43 -26.57 0.73
CA GLY A 41 -9.86 -26.37 0.99
C GLY A 41 -10.22 -25.15 1.86
N LYS A 42 -9.24 -24.45 2.44
CA LYS A 42 -9.44 -23.23 3.23
C LYS A 42 -9.36 -22.00 2.34
N SER A 43 -10.42 -21.18 2.34
CA SER A 43 -10.53 -20.05 1.42
C SER A 43 -10.39 -18.71 2.13
N THR A 44 -9.54 -17.85 1.59
CA THR A 44 -9.43 -16.44 1.97
C THR A 44 -9.87 -15.59 0.79
N THR A 45 -10.78 -14.64 1.01
CA THR A 45 -11.29 -13.73 -0.01
C THR A 45 -10.88 -12.30 0.26
N ARG A 46 -10.44 -11.59 -0.77
CA ARG A 46 -10.19 -10.15 -0.75
C ARG A 46 -11.23 -9.49 -1.64
N ALA A 47 -12.00 -8.55 -1.11
CA ALA A 47 -12.94 -7.73 -1.85
C ALA A 47 -12.40 -6.31 -1.95
N TYR A 48 -12.57 -5.69 -3.11
CA TYR A 48 -12.03 -4.38 -3.43
C TYR A 48 -13.17 -3.41 -3.75
N SER A 49 -13.00 -2.16 -3.34
CA SER A 49 -13.87 -1.05 -3.75
C SER A 49 -13.02 0.16 -4.08
N TYR A 50 -13.51 0.97 -5.01
CA TYR A 50 -12.76 2.10 -5.54
C TYR A 50 -13.59 3.37 -5.49
N THR A 51 -12.92 4.50 -5.26
CA THR A 51 -13.55 5.83 -5.33
C THR A 51 -12.52 6.83 -5.83
N LEU A 52 -12.95 7.74 -6.72
CA LEU A 52 -12.16 8.92 -7.08
C LEU A 52 -12.51 10.04 -6.10
N SER A 53 -11.51 10.56 -5.39
CA SER A 53 -11.73 11.55 -4.33
C SER A 53 -10.56 12.54 -4.23
N LEU A 54 -10.63 13.45 -3.25
CA LEU A 54 -9.53 14.30 -2.85
C LEU A 54 -9.00 13.81 -1.50
N ALA A 55 -7.67 13.75 -1.36
CA ALA A 55 -7.01 13.46 -0.08
C ALA A 55 -5.89 14.46 0.19
N ARG A 56 -5.69 14.80 1.47
CA ARG A 56 -4.56 15.64 1.89
C ARG A 56 -3.33 14.77 2.12
N ASN A 57 -2.22 15.17 1.51
CA ASN A 57 -0.94 14.52 1.68
C ASN A 57 -0.25 14.97 3.00
N ALA A 58 0.94 14.45 3.32
CA ALA A 58 1.68 14.80 4.55
C ALA A 58 1.98 16.31 4.73
N ARG A 59 2.01 17.07 3.63
CA ARG A 59 2.23 18.53 3.60
C ARG A 59 0.91 19.31 3.58
N SER A 60 -0.20 18.66 3.91
CA SER A 60 -1.57 19.21 3.89
C SER A 60 -2.01 19.75 2.53
N LYS A 61 -1.41 19.28 1.43
CA LYS A 61 -1.82 19.63 0.06
C LYS A 61 -2.85 18.62 -0.43
N GLU A 62 -3.94 19.12 -0.99
CA GLU A 62 -4.96 18.29 -1.63
C GLU A 62 -4.43 17.67 -2.92
N ARG A 63 -4.74 16.39 -3.13
CA ARG A 63 -4.39 15.59 -4.29
C ARG A 63 -5.63 14.88 -4.79
N ALA A 64 -5.81 14.85 -6.11
CA ALA A 64 -6.79 13.97 -6.72
C ALA A 64 -6.28 12.52 -6.65
N VAL A 65 -7.05 11.64 -6.03
CA VAL A 65 -6.63 10.29 -5.70
C VAL A 65 -7.61 9.23 -6.19
N LEU A 66 -7.08 8.05 -6.48
CA LEU A 66 -7.82 6.82 -6.45
C LEU A 66 -7.72 6.24 -5.04
N GLN A 67 -8.84 6.19 -4.33
CA GLN A 67 -8.97 5.50 -3.07
C GLN A 67 -9.39 4.05 -3.33
N GLU A 68 -8.66 3.10 -2.76
CA GLU A 68 -8.97 1.68 -2.74
C GLU A 68 -9.27 1.27 -1.29
N ASN A 69 -10.40 0.60 -1.06
CA ASN A 69 -10.64 -0.12 0.20
C ASN A 69 -10.62 -1.62 -0.07
N VAL A 70 -9.86 -2.35 0.75
CA VAL A 70 -9.73 -3.79 0.68
C VAL A 70 -10.32 -4.39 1.94
N THR A 71 -11.20 -5.37 1.80
CA THR A 71 -11.68 -6.20 2.91
C THR A 71 -11.22 -7.63 2.71
N ILE A 72 -10.49 -8.17 3.66
CA ILE A 72 -10.01 -9.54 3.66
C ILE A 72 -10.93 -10.34 4.58
N THR A 73 -11.53 -11.41 4.08
CA THR A 73 -12.25 -12.42 4.87
C THR A 73 -11.41 -13.70 4.85
N SER A 74 -10.87 -14.07 6.01
CA SER A 74 -10.09 -15.30 6.21
C SER A 74 -10.99 -16.53 6.27
N HIS A 75 -10.40 -17.70 6.14
CA HIS A 75 -11.07 -19.01 6.16
C HIS A 75 -11.81 -19.33 7.47
N ASP A 76 -11.41 -18.69 8.57
CA ASP A 76 -12.03 -18.75 9.89
C ASP A 76 -13.14 -17.70 10.07
N GLY A 77 -13.45 -16.94 9.02
CA GLY A 77 -14.46 -15.88 9.04
C GLY A 77 -13.96 -14.55 9.60
N HIS A 78 -12.72 -14.46 10.09
CA HIS A 78 -12.15 -13.20 10.55
C HIS A 78 -12.05 -12.19 9.39
N LYS A 79 -12.33 -10.91 9.69
CA LYS A 79 -12.31 -9.83 8.71
C LYS A 79 -11.35 -8.73 9.11
N SER A 80 -10.50 -8.31 8.19
CA SER A 80 -9.70 -7.10 8.30
C SER A 80 -9.96 -6.19 7.10
N SER A 81 -9.73 -4.89 7.29
CA SER A 81 -9.91 -3.90 6.24
C SER A 81 -8.76 -2.91 6.19
N SER A 82 -8.34 -2.53 5.00
CA SER A 82 -7.40 -1.43 4.79
C SER A 82 -7.93 -0.48 3.73
N GLN A 83 -7.44 0.75 3.77
CA GLN A 83 -7.70 1.77 2.78
C GLN A 83 -6.37 2.37 2.34
N SER A 84 -6.21 2.59 1.04
CA SER A 84 -5.07 3.34 0.51
C SER A 84 -5.56 4.34 -0.53
N SER A 85 -4.88 5.48 -0.63
CA SER A 85 -5.14 6.47 -1.65
C SER A 85 -3.88 6.73 -2.44
N GLN A 86 -3.95 6.59 -3.77
CA GLN A 86 -2.85 6.87 -4.68
C GLN A 86 -3.17 8.08 -5.53
N ASP A 87 -2.20 8.95 -5.75
CA ASP A 87 -2.31 10.12 -6.61
C ASP A 87 -2.63 9.70 -8.05
N LEU A 88 -3.68 10.26 -8.65
CA LEU A 88 -4.14 9.86 -9.99
C LEU A 88 -3.12 10.14 -11.10
N TYR A 89 -2.26 11.14 -10.92
CA TYR A 89 -1.30 11.54 -11.94
C TYR A 89 0.02 10.78 -11.82
N SER A 90 0.54 10.63 -10.60
CA SER A 90 1.85 10.04 -10.34
C SER A 90 1.83 8.58 -9.90
N GLY A 91 0.67 8.06 -9.47
CA GLY A 91 0.54 6.73 -8.87
C GLY A 91 1.16 6.59 -7.48
N LEU A 92 1.69 7.69 -6.91
CA LEU A 92 2.36 7.68 -5.62
C LEU A 92 1.33 7.61 -4.48
N MET A 93 1.66 6.87 -3.43
CA MET A 93 0.83 6.78 -2.22
C MET A 93 0.63 8.17 -1.59
N VAL A 94 -0.59 8.51 -1.20
CA VAL A 94 -0.93 9.78 -0.55
C VAL A 94 -1.35 9.53 0.90
N THR A 95 -2.23 8.55 1.11
CA THR A 95 -2.66 8.12 2.44
C THR A 95 -2.80 6.61 2.51
N GLU A 96 -2.66 6.08 3.72
CA GLU A 96 -2.93 4.68 4.05
C GLU A 96 -3.61 4.62 5.41
N GLN A 97 -4.55 3.68 5.56
CA GLN A 97 -5.18 3.35 6.82
C GLN A 97 -5.30 1.82 6.96
N THR A 98 -4.86 1.30 8.10
CA THR A 98 -5.02 -0.12 8.45
C THR A 98 -6.24 -0.35 9.36
N ASP A 99 -6.55 -1.61 9.60
CA ASP A 99 -7.60 -2.10 10.50
C ASP A 99 -7.37 -1.68 11.96
N GLU A 100 -6.10 -1.56 12.37
CA GLU A 100 -5.66 -1.00 13.65
C GLU A 100 -5.89 0.53 13.78
N GLN A 101 -6.60 1.14 12.83
CA GLN A 101 -6.88 2.58 12.75
C GLN A 101 -5.62 3.45 12.65
N LEU A 102 -4.45 2.85 12.39
CA LEU A 102 -3.25 3.59 12.08
C LEU A 102 -3.46 4.29 10.74
N ARG A 103 -3.40 5.62 10.77
CA ARG A 103 -3.51 6.48 9.60
C ARG A 103 -2.14 7.08 9.28
N MET A 104 -1.74 6.98 8.03
CA MET A 104 -0.51 7.52 7.48
C MET A 104 -0.81 8.49 6.34
N ALA A 105 -0.04 9.56 6.24
CA ALA A 105 -0.01 10.44 5.08
C ALA A 105 1.43 10.62 4.60
N PHE A 106 1.60 10.74 3.28
CA PHE A 106 2.92 10.80 2.62
C PHE A 106 3.01 12.02 1.71
N ALA A 107 4.19 12.64 1.60
CA ALA A 107 4.47 13.66 0.59
C ALA A 107 5.74 13.29 -0.15
N HIS A 108 5.76 13.54 -1.46
CA HIS A 108 6.82 13.15 -2.36
C HIS A 108 7.47 14.36 -3.03
N ASP A 109 8.74 14.26 -3.40
CA ASP A 109 9.39 15.21 -4.31
C ASP A 109 9.10 14.88 -5.78
N ALA A 110 9.63 15.70 -6.69
CA ALA A 110 9.46 15.53 -8.14
C ALA A 110 10.08 14.23 -8.69
N LEU A 111 10.94 13.56 -7.92
CA LEU A 111 11.54 12.26 -8.27
C LEU A 111 10.78 11.08 -7.65
N GLY A 112 9.64 11.33 -6.98
CA GLY A 112 8.83 10.30 -6.35
C GLY A 112 9.41 9.77 -5.03
N ARG A 113 10.37 10.46 -4.42
CA ARG A 113 10.93 10.05 -3.11
C ARG A 113 10.12 10.68 -1.99
N VAL A 114 9.88 9.94 -0.91
CA VAL A 114 9.14 10.42 0.27
C VAL A 114 9.92 11.52 0.98
N THR A 115 9.38 12.73 1.06
CA THR A 115 9.98 13.87 1.79
C THR A 115 9.37 14.11 3.17
N GLN A 116 8.17 13.56 3.40
CA GLN A 116 7.50 13.64 4.70
C GLN A 116 6.53 12.48 4.88
N GLU A 117 6.47 11.99 6.11
CA GLU A 117 5.48 11.04 6.60
C GLU A 117 4.80 11.64 7.83
N VAL A 118 3.50 11.44 7.94
CA VAL A 118 2.71 11.83 9.13
C VAL A 118 1.92 10.63 9.60
N ALA A 119 2.18 10.18 10.82
CA ALA A 119 1.37 9.20 11.51
C ALA A 119 0.27 9.89 12.33
N ALA A 120 -0.92 9.29 12.34
CA ALA A 120 -2.12 9.81 13.00
C ALA A 120 -2.41 11.30 12.66
N PRO A 121 -2.48 11.68 11.37
CA PRO A 121 -2.74 13.06 10.95
C PRO A 121 -4.06 13.58 11.54
N ASP A 122 -4.08 14.87 11.84
CA ASP A 122 -5.24 15.58 12.40
C ASP A 122 -5.71 15.04 13.77
N SER A 123 -4.79 14.44 14.54
CA SER A 123 -5.05 13.94 15.90
C SER A 123 -4.07 14.52 16.93
N ALA A 124 -4.41 14.39 18.21
CA ALA A 124 -3.51 14.76 19.31
C ALA A 124 -2.20 13.93 19.33
N PHE A 125 -2.13 12.82 18.60
CA PHE A 125 -0.99 11.92 18.52
C PHE A 125 -0.22 12.06 17.20
N GLU A 126 -0.43 13.16 16.47
CA GLU A 126 0.23 13.42 15.20
C GLU A 126 1.76 13.41 15.33
N ALA A 127 2.42 12.52 14.59
CA ALA A 127 3.87 12.39 14.57
C ALA A 127 4.42 12.59 13.16
N LYS A 128 5.33 13.56 12.99
CA LYS A 128 5.91 13.92 11.68
C LYS A 128 7.33 13.41 11.56
N VAL A 129 7.64 12.78 10.44
CA VAL A 129 8.99 12.43 10.02
C VAL A 129 9.30 13.18 8.73
N ASN A 130 10.44 13.88 8.69
CA ASN A 130 10.90 14.54 7.46
C ASN A 130 12.11 13.81 6.91
N TRP A 131 12.21 13.77 5.58
CA TRP A 131 13.32 13.17 4.86
C TRP A 131 14.03 14.22 4.03
N ALA A 132 15.36 14.23 4.13
CA ALA A 132 16.22 15.05 3.29
C ALA A 132 17.15 14.14 2.49
N TYR A 133 17.28 14.44 1.20
CA TYR A 133 18.10 13.69 0.26
C TYR A 133 19.19 14.60 -0.29
N SER A 134 20.44 14.14 -0.25
CA SER A 134 21.56 14.80 -0.90
C SER A 134 22.08 13.93 -2.05
N LEU A 135 22.34 14.57 -3.19
CA LEU A 135 23.11 13.97 -4.27
C LEU A 135 24.57 14.33 -4.02
N SER A 136 25.40 13.34 -3.71
CA SER A 136 26.85 13.53 -3.77
C SER A 136 27.47 12.44 -4.64
N ALA A 137 28.48 12.82 -5.41
CA ALA A 137 29.21 11.90 -6.29
C ALA A 137 29.91 10.78 -5.50
N ASN A 138 30.20 10.99 -4.21
CA ASN A 138 31.01 10.09 -3.40
C ASN A 138 30.18 9.28 -2.38
N GLN A 139 28.98 9.74 -2.01
CA GLN A 139 28.10 9.11 -1.01
C GLN A 139 26.62 9.38 -1.31
N ARG A 140 25.83 8.31 -1.48
CA ARG A 140 24.37 8.40 -1.40
C ARG A 140 23.96 8.21 0.05
N CYS A 141 23.50 9.26 0.71
CA CYS A 141 22.93 9.18 2.06
C CYS A 141 21.54 9.80 2.10
N GLN A 142 20.73 9.32 3.04
CA GLN A 142 19.42 9.86 3.36
C GLN A 142 19.47 10.32 4.82
N THR A 143 18.80 11.43 5.14
CA THR A 143 18.66 11.86 6.54
C THR A 143 17.20 11.76 6.93
N ARG A 144 16.92 10.86 7.88
CA ARG A 144 15.63 10.75 8.55
C ARG A 144 15.63 11.70 9.75
N ILE A 145 14.62 12.57 9.83
CA ILE A 145 14.42 13.47 10.96
C ILE A 145 13.15 12.99 11.66
N GLY A 146 13.33 12.29 12.78
CA GLY A 146 12.21 11.72 13.55
C GLY A 146 11.36 12.79 14.23
N ALA A 147 10.22 12.40 14.80
CA ALA A 147 9.31 13.31 15.48
C ALA A 147 9.93 14.07 16.66
N SER A 148 10.98 13.52 17.28
CA SER A 148 11.78 14.18 18.32
C SER A 148 12.77 15.24 17.78
N GLY A 149 12.85 15.41 16.46
CA GLY A 149 13.87 16.23 15.80
C GLY A 149 15.23 15.55 15.66
N ARG A 150 15.40 14.33 16.21
CA ARG A 150 16.64 13.56 16.08
C ARG A 150 16.91 13.22 14.61
N LYS A 151 18.12 13.52 14.16
CA LYS A 151 18.60 13.22 12.81
C LYS A 151 19.31 11.87 12.81
N GLU A 152 18.94 11.02 11.86
CA GLU A 152 19.53 9.71 11.64
C GLU A 152 20.00 9.62 10.18
N THR A 153 21.28 9.31 9.99
CA THR A 153 21.80 9.02 8.65
C THR A 153 21.43 7.59 8.29
N VAL A 154 20.64 7.45 7.23
CA VAL A 154 20.24 6.16 6.66
C VAL A 154 21.01 5.96 5.37
N TRP A 155 21.72 4.83 5.29
CA TRP A 155 22.43 4.42 4.09
C TRP A 155 21.54 3.48 3.28
N PRO A 156 21.21 3.79 2.02
CA PRO A 156 20.45 2.88 1.18
C PRO A 156 21.23 1.58 0.99
N TYR A 157 20.55 0.43 1.16
CA TYR A 157 21.12 -0.92 1.12
C TYR A 157 21.49 -1.34 -0.32
N HIS A 158 22.45 -0.65 -0.94
CA HIS A 158 23.19 -1.13 -2.11
C HIS A 158 24.65 -0.68 -1.99
N ARG A 159 25.35 -1.20 -0.99
CA ARG A 159 26.78 -1.50 -1.12
C ARG A 159 26.90 -3.02 -1.10
N ALA A 160 26.97 -3.63 -2.28
CA ALA A 160 27.81 -4.80 -2.40
C ALA A 160 29.21 -4.34 -1.97
N ARG A 161 29.78 -4.99 -0.96
CA ARG A 161 31.19 -4.85 -0.63
C ARG A 161 31.98 -5.17 -1.90
N GLN A 162 32.80 -4.24 -2.38
CA GLN A 162 33.96 -4.58 -3.20
C GLN A 162 35.13 -4.80 -2.25
#